data_AF-A0A7S2LW23-F1
#
_entry.id   AF-A0A7S2LW23-F1
#
_cell.length_a   1.000
_cell.length_b   1.000
_cell.length_c   1.000
_cell.angle_alpha   90.00
_cell.angle_beta   90.00
_cell.angle_gamma   90.00
#
_symmetry.space_group_name_H-M   'P 1'
#
loop_
_entity.id
_entity.type
_entity.pdbx_description
1 polymer ?
#
loop_
_entity_poly.entity_id
_entity_poly.type
_entity_poly.pdbx_seq_one_letter_code
_entity_poly.pdbx_strand_id
1 'polypeptide(L)'
;AAADARRPRTRAAKARGNPVAVRDGASWGSTTYEASTSVDTSGTQPFVRLTRGSDEATVYLLGATVTSYKTKGVEWLGMRADAKLDGSKPAISGGLPICFPQFGPG
;
A
#
# COMPACT_ATOMS: atom_id res chain seq x y z
N ALA A 1 -15.17 -45.83 62.44
CA ALA A 1 -13.95 -45.02 62.27
C ALA A 1 -13.39 -45.29 60.87
N ALA A 2 -13.62 -44.38 59.93
CA ALA A 2 -13.21 -44.58 58.53
C ALA A 2 -11.74 -44.18 58.35
N ALA A 3 -10.91 -45.11 57.90
CA ALA A 3 -9.54 -44.85 57.51
C ALA A 3 -9.53 -44.23 56.10
N ASP A 4 -9.20 -42.94 56.03
CA ASP A 4 -9.10 -42.15 54.80
C ASP A 4 -7.81 -42.53 54.03
N ALA A 5 -7.98 -43.23 52.91
CA ALA A 5 -6.89 -43.65 52.03
C ALA A 5 -6.32 -42.43 51.29
N ARG A 6 -5.13 -41.98 51.68
CA ARG A 6 -4.38 -40.92 50.97
C ARG A 6 -4.07 -41.33 49.53
N ARG A 7 -4.84 -40.81 48.58
CA ARG A 7 -4.50 -40.82 47.15
C ARG A 7 -3.38 -39.82 46.88
N PRO A 8 -2.24 -40.22 46.28
CA PRO A 8 -1.22 -39.25 45.89
C PRO A 8 -1.78 -38.35 44.78
N ARG A 9 -1.83 -37.04 45.04
CA ARG A 9 -2.15 -36.04 44.01
C ARG A 9 -0.91 -35.86 43.14
N THR A 10 -0.74 -36.68 42.11
CA THR A 10 0.16 -36.38 41.01
C THR A 10 -0.41 -35.18 40.25
N ARG A 11 0.09 -33.98 40.56
CA ARG A 11 -0.23 -32.78 39.78
C ARG A 11 0.71 -32.76 38.58
N ALA A 12 0.31 -33.44 37.50
CA ALA A 12 0.94 -33.21 36.20
C ALA A 12 0.60 -31.79 35.76
N ALA A 13 1.55 -30.87 35.92
CA ALA A 13 1.47 -29.56 35.29
C ALA A 13 1.55 -29.78 33.77
N LYS A 14 0.40 -29.74 33.08
CA LYS A 14 0.38 -29.70 31.62
C LYS A 14 1.01 -28.36 31.22
N ALA A 15 2.28 -28.39 30.82
CA ALA A 15 2.94 -27.26 30.19
C ALA A 15 2.11 -26.84 28.98
N ARG A 16 1.36 -25.74 29.12
CA ARG A 16 0.72 -25.06 28.00
C ARG A 16 1.73 -24.10 27.40
N GLY A 17 2.87 -24.64 26.97
CA GLY A 17 3.72 -23.97 26.00
C GLY A 17 3.21 -24.43 24.65
N ASN A 18 2.41 -23.61 23.97
CA ASN A 18 2.19 -23.81 22.56
C ASN A 18 3.56 -23.57 21.90
N PRO A 19 4.18 -24.53 21.21
CA PRO A 19 5.44 -24.24 20.54
C PRO A 19 5.14 -23.14 19.53
N VAL A 20 5.76 -21.97 19.73
CA VAL A 20 5.80 -20.94 18.68
C VAL A 20 6.67 -21.57 17.60
N ALA A 21 6.01 -22.15 16.61
CA ALA A 21 6.69 -22.60 15.41
C ALA A 21 7.40 -21.37 14.84
N VAL A 22 8.74 -21.38 14.92
CA VAL A 22 9.57 -20.49 14.12
C VAL A 22 9.27 -20.89 12.69
N ARG A 23 8.39 -20.12 12.05
CA ARG A 23 8.10 -20.26 10.62
C ARG A 23 9.29 -19.69 9.90
N ASP A 24 10.21 -20.57 9.50
CA ASP A 24 11.16 -20.24 8.45
C ASP A 24 10.37 -19.78 7.23
N GLY A 25 10.52 -18.49 6.89
CA GLY A 25 10.10 -17.87 5.64
C GLY A 25 8.74 -18.28 5.10
N ALA A 26 7.65 -17.81 5.71
CA ALA A 26 6.36 -17.83 5.04
C ALA A 26 6.46 -16.94 3.79
N SER A 27 6.55 -17.54 2.60
CA SER A 27 6.22 -16.83 1.37
C SER A 27 4.72 -16.53 1.40
N TRP A 28 4.36 -15.33 1.87
CA TRP A 28 3.07 -14.75 1.54
C TRP A 28 2.98 -14.78 0.02
N GLY A 29 2.00 -15.52 -0.52
CA GLY A 29 1.85 -15.84 -1.94
C GLY A 29 2.35 -14.71 -2.83
N SER A 30 3.59 -14.86 -3.31
CA SER A 30 4.22 -13.88 -4.17
C SER A 30 3.77 -14.19 -5.59
N THR A 31 2.59 -13.71 -5.96
CA THR A 31 2.25 -13.62 -7.38
C THR A 31 3.16 -12.55 -7.98
N THR A 32 4.16 -12.97 -8.76
CA THR A 32 5.03 -12.06 -9.48
C THR A 32 4.22 -11.42 -10.60
N TYR A 33 3.86 -10.16 -10.42
CA TYR A 33 3.31 -9.33 -11.47
C TYR A 33 4.45 -8.54 -12.11
N GLU A 34 4.62 -8.71 -13.42
CA GLU A 34 5.53 -7.87 -14.20
C GLU A 34 5.06 -6.42 -14.14
N ALA A 35 6.00 -5.52 -13.86
CA ALA A 35 5.75 -4.09 -13.89
C ALA A 35 5.98 -3.59 -15.32
N SER A 36 5.07 -2.74 -15.81
CA SER A 36 5.25 -2.08 -17.10
C SER A 36 5.07 -0.58 -16.95
N THR A 37 5.70 0.16 -17.87
CA THR A 37 5.69 1.62 -17.91
C THR A 37 5.44 2.05 -19.34
N SER A 38 4.51 2.98 -19.54
CA SER A 38 4.30 3.65 -20.82
C SER A 38 4.27 5.16 -20.62
N VAL A 39 4.74 5.90 -21.63
CA VAL A 39 4.68 7.36 -21.66
C VAL A 39 3.64 7.74 -22.70
N ASP A 40 2.69 8.58 -22.30
CA ASP A 40 1.70 9.17 -23.19
C ASP A 40 2.04 10.65 -23.39
N THR A 41 2.23 11.04 -24.65
CA THR A 41 2.53 12.42 -25.07
C THR A 41 1.48 12.95 -26.05
N SER A 42 0.34 12.27 -26.19
CA SER A 42 -0.71 12.63 -27.16
C SER A 42 -1.62 13.76 -26.67
N GLY A 43 -1.75 13.91 -25.34
CA GLY A 43 -2.54 14.95 -24.70
C GLY A 43 -1.80 16.29 -24.55
N THR A 44 -2.46 17.26 -23.92
CA THR A 44 -1.90 18.59 -23.65
C THR A 44 -0.68 18.54 -22.71
N GLN A 45 -0.66 17.57 -21.80
CA GLN A 45 0.47 17.33 -20.89
C GLN A 45 0.88 15.87 -20.94
N PRO A 46 2.19 15.59 -21.04
CA PRO A 46 2.68 14.23 -21.01
C PRO A 46 2.57 13.63 -19.60
N PHE A 47 2.24 12.34 -19.55
CA PHE A 47 2.20 11.58 -18.32
C PHE A 47 2.77 10.17 -18.53
N VAL A 48 3.14 9.55 -17.43
CA VAL A 48 3.61 8.18 -17.35
C VAL A 48 2.52 7.33 -16.72
N ARG A 49 2.21 6.21 -17.35
CA ARG A 49 1.34 5.18 -16.80
C ARG A 49 2.19 4.02 -16.31
N LEU A 50 2.01 3.66 -15.05
CA LEU A 50 2.63 2.52 -14.42
C LEU A 50 1.56 1.44 -14.23
N THR A 51 1.87 0.18 -14.54
CA THR A 51 0.98 -0.94 -14.26
C THR A 51 1.74 -2.10 -13.64
N ARG A 52 1.08 -2.79 -12.73
CA ARG A 52 1.57 -4.03 -12.11
C ARG A 52 0.38 -4.90 -11.76
N GLY A 53 0.12 -5.91 -12.58
CA GLY A 53 -1.07 -6.76 -12.42
C GLY A 53 -2.35 -5.93 -12.59
N SER A 54 -3.16 -5.86 -11.53
CA SER A 54 -4.38 -5.04 -11.49
C SER A 54 -4.17 -3.65 -10.89
N ASP A 55 -2.94 -3.33 -10.44
CA ASP A 55 -2.61 -2.04 -9.88
C ASP A 55 -2.12 -1.09 -10.99
N GLU A 56 -2.55 0.16 -10.94
CA GLU A 56 -2.13 1.20 -11.88
C GLU A 56 -1.88 2.54 -11.19
N ALA A 57 -0.94 3.30 -11.74
CA ALA A 57 -0.71 4.68 -11.33
C ALA A 57 -0.48 5.57 -12.55
N THR A 58 -0.90 6.83 -12.42
CA THR A 58 -0.67 7.86 -13.43
C THR A 58 0.14 8.99 -12.81
N VAL A 59 1.25 9.34 -13.45
CA VAL A 59 2.17 10.39 -13.00
C VAL A 59 2.34 11.42 -14.10
N TYR A 60 1.90 12.65 -13.86
CA TYR A 60 2.11 13.74 -14.80
C TYR A 60 3.55 14.26 -14.70
N LEU A 61 4.17 14.52 -15.84
CA LEU A 61 5.53 15.09 -15.85
C LEU A 61 5.56 16.52 -15.31
N LEU A 62 4.42 17.23 -15.38
CA LEU A 62 4.23 18.51 -14.70
C LEU A 62 4.28 18.31 -13.17
N GLY A 63 5.36 18.80 -12.56
CA GLY A 63 5.58 18.71 -11.12
C GLY A 63 5.74 17.29 -10.58
N ALA A 64 5.96 16.29 -11.44
CA ALA A 64 6.01 14.86 -11.10
C ALA A 64 4.82 14.41 -10.24
N THR A 65 3.64 14.97 -10.49
CA THR A 65 2.46 14.78 -9.63
C THR A 65 1.80 13.44 -9.94
N VAL A 66 1.67 12.58 -8.94
CA VAL A 66 0.86 11.35 -9.04
C VAL A 66 -0.60 11.73 -8.93
N THR A 67 -1.40 11.50 -9.98
CA THR A 67 -2.81 11.92 -10.05
C THR A 67 -3.79 10.76 -9.88
N SER A 68 -3.33 9.52 -10.03
CA SER A 68 -4.15 8.32 -9.82
C SER A 68 -3.26 7.22 -9.25
N TYR A 69 -3.79 6.50 -8.28
CA TYR A 69 -3.24 5.24 -7.81
C TYR A 69 -4.40 4.31 -7.48
N LYS A 70 -4.59 3.32 -8.35
CA LYS A 70 -5.60 2.29 -8.16
C LYS A 70 -4.94 0.99 -7.76
N THR A 71 -5.45 0.40 -6.69
CA THR A 71 -5.12 -0.97 -6.32
C THR A 71 -6.39 -1.71 -5.93
N LYS A 72 -6.48 -2.97 -6.33
CA LYS A 72 -7.68 -3.83 -6.11
C LYS A 72 -8.96 -3.18 -6.62
N GLY A 73 -8.88 -2.42 -7.72
CA GLY A 73 -10.02 -1.73 -8.35
C GLY A 73 -10.52 -0.47 -7.63
N VAL A 74 -9.85 -0.04 -6.56
CA VAL A 74 -10.22 1.17 -5.80
C VAL A 74 -9.22 2.29 -6.11
N GLU A 75 -9.72 3.48 -6.41
CA GLU A 75 -8.92 4.71 -6.52
C GLU A 75 -8.64 5.27 -5.13
N TRP A 76 -7.35 5.50 -4.83
CA TRP A 76 -6.89 5.95 -3.51
C TRP A 76 -6.57 7.43 -3.46
N LEU A 77 -6.36 8.06 -4.62
CA LEU A 77 -6.00 9.48 -4.67
C LEU A 77 -7.21 10.35 -5.00
N GLY A 78 -7.45 11.33 -4.14
CA GLY A 78 -8.46 12.35 -4.37
C GLY A 78 -7.97 13.37 -5.39
N MET A 79 -8.72 13.52 -6.48
CA MET A 79 -8.54 14.59 -7.46
C MET A 79 -9.70 15.58 -7.36
N ARG A 80 -9.44 16.88 -7.57
CA ARG A 80 -10.54 17.82 -7.75
C ARG A 80 -11.22 17.58 -9.10
N ALA A 81 -12.55 17.70 -9.13
CA ALA A 81 -13.32 17.55 -10.37
C ALA A 81 -12.97 18.62 -11.42
N ASP A 82 -12.50 19.79 -10.98
CA ASP A 82 -12.07 20.91 -11.82
C ASP A 82 -10.55 20.99 -12.02
N ALA A 83 -9.81 19.92 -11.66
CA ALA A 83 -8.37 19.88 -11.81
C ALA A 83 -7.96 20.11 -13.27
N LYS A 84 -7.06 21.07 -13.47
CA LYS A 84 -6.53 21.41 -14.79
C LYS A 84 -5.28 20.59 -15.06
N LEU A 85 -5.36 19.70 -16.06
CA LEU A 85 -4.27 18.83 -16.51
C LEU A 85 -3.68 19.31 -17.85
N ASP A 86 -3.92 20.58 -18.18
CA ASP A 86 -3.47 21.26 -19.41
C ASP A 86 -2.15 22.03 -19.22
N GLY A 87 -1.67 22.15 -17.98
CA GLY A 87 -0.49 22.94 -17.63
C GLY A 87 -0.72 24.46 -17.62
N SER A 88 -1.97 24.91 -17.68
CA SER A 88 -2.32 26.32 -17.46
C SER A 88 -2.02 26.80 -16.03
N LYS A 89 -1.96 25.87 -15.08
CA LYS A 89 -1.60 26.11 -13.68
C LYS A 89 -0.29 25.37 -13.35
N PRO A 90 0.57 25.95 -12.50
CA PRO A 90 1.88 25.38 -12.18
C PRO A 90 1.80 24.07 -11.38
N ALA A 91 0.70 23.87 -10.64
CA ALA A 91 0.46 22.67 -9.85
C ALA A 91 -0.91 22.06 -10.20
N ILE A 92 -0.97 20.73 -10.18
CA ILE A 92 -2.19 19.96 -10.35
C ILE A 92 -2.95 19.91 -9.02
N SER A 93 -4.25 20.19 -9.05
CA SER A 93 -5.09 20.23 -7.86
C SER A 93 -5.58 18.84 -7.45
N GLY A 94 -4.82 18.16 -6.57
CA GLY A 94 -5.15 16.84 -6.05
C GLY A 94 -3.96 15.90 -6.17
N GLY A 95 -4.18 14.60 -5.90
CA GLY A 95 -3.12 13.61 -5.98
C GLY A 95 -2.02 13.85 -4.96
N LEU A 96 -0.76 13.71 -5.38
CA LEU A 96 0.45 13.89 -4.56
C LEU A 96 1.32 15.04 -5.10
N PRO A 97 0.95 16.32 -4.87
CA PRO A 97 1.74 17.46 -5.33
C PRO A 97 3.02 17.60 -4.50
N ILE A 98 4.12 17.95 -5.16
CA ILE A 98 5.42 18.15 -4.51
C ILE A 98 5.58 19.63 -4.15
N CYS A 99 5.74 19.93 -2.86
CA CYS A 99 6.07 21.27 -2.37
C CYS A 99 7.57 21.37 -2.09
N PHE A 100 8.31 22.04 -2.95
CA PHE A 100 9.76 22.23 -2.82
C PHE A 100 10.20 23.53 -3.55
N PRO A 101 11.17 24.30 -3.03
CA PRO A 101 11.89 24.12 -1.76
C PRO A 101 11.14 24.68 -0.54
N GLN A 102 10.05 25.43 -0.76
CA GLN A 102 9.31 26.11 0.29
C GLN A 102 7.88 25.56 0.35
N PHE A 103 7.40 25.36 1.57
CA PHE A 103 6.00 25.04 1.84
C PHE A 103 5.24 26.33 2.19
N GLY A 104 4.11 26.57 1.51
CA GLY A 104 3.25 27.73 1.76
C GLY A 104 3.84 29.08 1.31
N PRO A 105 3.07 30.17 1.46
CA PRO A 105 3.53 31.53 1.14
C PRO A 105 4.71 31.94 2.05
N GLY A 106 5.59 32.79 1.49
CA GLY A 106 6.74 33.36 2.18
C GLY A 106 6.42 34.69 2.85
#